data_AF-A0A7X5ZG95-F1
#
_entry.id   AF-A0A7X5ZG95-F1
#
_cell.length_a   1.000
_cell.length_b   1.000
_cell.length_c   1.000
_cell.angle_alpha   90.00
_cell.angle_beta   90.00
_cell.angle_gamma   90.00
#
_symmetry.space_group_name_H-M   'P 1'
#
loop_
_entity.id
_entity.type
_entity.pdbx_description
1 polymer ?
#
loop_
_entity_poly.entity_id
_entity_poly.type
_entity_poly.pdbx_seq_one_letter_code
_entity_poly.pdbx_strand_id
1 'polypeptide(L)'
;MSPLPFHPSTNLQALGLTKRGLPIWPVMGGSEDGGQQQGAEGGQQQNGGQQSGAQSGSDKGFPDNTPVKDMTVDQQAAYYRYQNRQTDNKLAAFHGFTPQDVNAMWSRLEELEGEKLTSDQKAVKDATEKAAAEARAAAEAEYRPKLDQASLRGIAAGFLSGDQLEAFVATTNPAAFYGESGDVDTDKVIGHLTALFGGQQQQRSGVKQQAPVWGQHSGGQPPLRPGEAGKAAADKRFGTST
;
A
#
# COMPACT_ATOMS: atom_id res chain seq x y z
N MET A 1 -19.18 -16.23 13.89
CA MET A 1 -19.87 -16.38 12.59
C MET A 1 -19.31 -17.64 11.93
N SER A 2 -20.13 -18.65 11.70
CA SER A 2 -19.67 -19.89 11.05
C SER A 2 -19.35 -19.61 9.59
N PRO A 3 -18.18 -20.01 9.06
CA PRO A 3 -17.85 -19.80 7.66
C PRO A 3 -18.77 -20.62 6.76
N LEU A 4 -19.44 -19.96 5.81
CA LEU A 4 -20.28 -20.61 4.81
C LEU A 4 -19.41 -21.28 3.74
N PRO A 5 -19.78 -22.49 3.26
CA PRO A 5 -18.98 -23.24 2.30
C PRO A 5 -18.96 -22.57 0.92
N PHE A 6 -17.89 -22.80 0.17
CA PHE A 6 -17.76 -22.39 -1.24
C PHE A 6 -18.20 -23.52 -2.18
N HIS A 7 -18.85 -23.16 -3.28
CA HIS A 7 -19.32 -24.12 -4.27
C HIS A 7 -18.12 -24.72 -5.04
N PRO A 8 -18.02 -26.05 -5.20
CA PRO A 8 -16.80 -26.69 -5.71
C PRO A 8 -16.48 -26.38 -7.18
N SER A 9 -17.47 -26.00 -8.00
CA SER A 9 -17.24 -25.70 -9.42
C SER A 9 -17.35 -24.23 -9.80
N THR A 10 -18.01 -23.41 -8.98
CA THR A 10 -18.22 -21.97 -9.28
C THR A 10 -17.48 -21.06 -8.32
N ASN A 11 -16.90 -21.61 -7.25
CA ASN A 11 -16.18 -20.87 -6.21
C ASN A 11 -17.01 -19.75 -5.56
N LEU A 12 -18.34 -19.81 -5.67
CA LEU A 12 -19.27 -18.86 -5.05
C LEU A 12 -19.51 -19.26 -3.58
N GLN A 13 -19.54 -18.27 -2.69
CA GLN A 13 -19.89 -18.50 -1.30
C GLN A 13 -21.40 -18.77 -1.17
N ALA A 14 -21.78 -19.77 -0.37
CA ALA A 14 -23.20 -20.03 -0.11
C ALA A 14 -23.86 -18.81 0.55
N LEU A 15 -25.13 -18.55 0.22
CA LEU A 15 -25.93 -17.47 0.81
C LEU A 15 -26.45 -17.84 2.22
N GLY A 16 -26.51 -19.13 2.50
CA GLY A 16 -26.98 -19.65 3.78
C GLY A 16 -27.10 -21.17 3.76
N LEU A 17 -27.62 -21.74 4.85
CA LEU A 17 -27.93 -23.16 4.97
C LEU A 17 -29.45 -23.34 5.11
N THR A 18 -30.00 -24.36 4.48
CA THR A 18 -31.39 -24.76 4.71
C THR A 18 -31.55 -25.34 6.12
N LYS A 19 -32.79 -25.51 6.60
CA LYS A 19 -33.10 -26.19 7.87
C LYS A 19 -32.53 -27.62 7.99
N ARG A 20 -32.13 -28.21 6.86
CA ARG A 20 -31.50 -29.55 6.75
C ARG A 20 -29.97 -29.49 6.63
N GLY A 21 -29.36 -28.31 6.78
CA GLY A 21 -27.91 -28.13 6.72
C GLY A 21 -27.32 -28.10 5.30
N LEU A 22 -28.14 -28.05 4.25
CA LEU A 22 -27.66 -27.97 2.86
C LEU A 22 -27.38 -26.52 2.46
N PRO A 23 -26.26 -26.21 1.78
CA PRO A 23 -25.93 -24.87 1.32
C PRO A 23 -26.87 -24.39 0.21
N ILE A 24 -27.28 -23.12 0.32
CA ILE A 24 -28.10 -22.40 -0.66
C ILE A 24 -27.15 -21.63 -1.57
N TRP A 25 -27.15 -21.99 -2.86
CA TRP A 25 -26.27 -21.40 -3.86
C TRP A 25 -26.96 -20.28 -4.63
N PRO A 26 -26.24 -19.20 -5.00
CA PRO A 26 -26.75 -18.24 -5.99
C PRO A 26 -26.94 -18.96 -7.34
N VAL A 27 -28.14 -18.87 -7.92
CA VAL A 27 -28.41 -19.39 -9.27
C VAL A 27 -27.95 -18.34 -10.29
N MET A 28 -26.95 -18.67 -11.10
CA MET A 28 -26.60 -17.86 -12.27
C MET A 28 -27.54 -18.23 -13.43
N GLY A 29 -28.43 -17.31 -13.80
CA GLY A 29 -29.10 -17.35 -15.12
C GLY A 29 -30.55 -17.85 -15.20
N GLY A 30 -31.30 -17.93 -14.11
CA GLY A 30 -32.71 -18.35 -14.14
C GLY A 30 -33.69 -17.22 -13.82
N SER A 31 -33.99 -16.35 -14.79
CA SER A 31 -35.17 -15.48 -14.75
C SER A 31 -36.28 -16.11 -15.59
N GLU A 32 -36.88 -17.19 -15.08
CA GLU A 32 -38.10 -17.78 -15.65
C GLU A 32 -39.16 -17.82 -14.55
N ASP A 33 -39.94 -16.75 -14.39
CA ASP A 33 -41.18 -16.81 -13.61
C ASP A 33 -42.33 -17.21 -14.55
N GLY A 34 -42.47 -18.54 -14.71
CA GLY A 34 -43.68 -19.18 -15.19
C GLY A 34 -44.66 -19.43 -14.04
N GLY A 35 -45.74 -18.65 -14.04
CA GLY A 35 -47.11 -19.06 -13.65
C GLY A 35 -47.43 -19.37 -12.19
N GLN A 36 -48.40 -18.65 -11.62
CA GLN A 36 -49.64 -19.23 -11.08
C GLN A 36 -50.64 -18.15 -10.62
N GLN A 37 -51.88 -18.59 -10.55
CA GLN A 37 -53.15 -17.90 -10.75
C GLN A 37 -53.91 -17.77 -9.41
N GLN A 38 -54.50 -16.60 -9.12
CA GLN A 38 -55.61 -16.35 -8.17
C GLN A 38 -55.91 -14.84 -8.28
N GLY A 39 -57.09 -14.34 -8.68
CA GLY A 39 -58.44 -14.75 -8.30
C GLY A 39 -58.93 -13.80 -7.19
N ALA A 40 -59.56 -12.68 -7.55
CA ALA A 40 -60.35 -11.88 -6.61
C ALA A 40 -61.39 -11.00 -7.33
N GLU A 41 -62.65 -11.36 -7.12
CA GLU A 41 -63.87 -10.62 -7.43
C GLU A 41 -63.97 -9.27 -6.69
N GLY A 42 -64.64 -8.33 -7.35
CA GLY A 42 -65.27 -7.14 -6.78
C GLY A 42 -65.83 -6.33 -7.95
N GLY A 43 -67.13 -6.22 -8.22
CA GLY A 43 -68.24 -6.13 -7.28
C GLY A 43 -68.77 -4.68 -7.29
N GLN A 44 -69.53 -4.35 -8.34
CA GLN A 44 -70.61 -3.35 -8.43
C GLN A 44 -70.37 -1.89 -7.96
N GLN A 45 -70.66 -0.90 -8.82
CA GLN A 45 -72.00 -0.27 -8.83
C GLN A 45 -72.16 0.76 -9.97
N GLN A 46 -73.40 0.83 -10.45
CA GLN A 46 -73.96 1.57 -11.56
C GLN A 46 -73.78 3.09 -11.48
N ASN A 47 -73.69 3.75 -12.64
CA ASN A 47 -74.46 4.97 -12.84
C ASN A 47 -74.98 5.05 -14.28
N GLY A 48 -76.29 5.27 -14.39
CA GLY A 48 -77.04 5.28 -15.64
C GLY A 48 -76.86 6.58 -16.43
N GLY A 49 -76.80 6.43 -17.75
CA GLY A 49 -76.82 7.54 -18.70
C GLY A 49 -77.16 6.97 -20.07
N GLN A 50 -78.43 7.06 -20.44
CA GLN A 50 -79.04 6.43 -21.61
C GLN A 50 -79.06 7.42 -22.77
N GLN A 51 -78.33 7.16 -23.87
CA GLN A 51 -78.81 7.54 -25.19
C GLN A 51 -78.23 6.66 -26.30
N SER A 52 -79.15 6.29 -27.18
CA SER A 52 -79.15 5.23 -28.18
C SER A 52 -78.37 5.52 -29.47
N GLY A 53 -77.70 4.49 -30.00
CA GLY A 53 -77.18 4.47 -31.37
C GLY A 53 -76.41 3.18 -31.71
N ALA A 54 -77.06 2.28 -32.45
CA ALA A 54 -76.51 1.24 -33.34
C ALA A 54 -75.18 0.52 -32.99
N GLN A 55 -75.34 -0.71 -32.50
CA GLN A 55 -74.68 -1.95 -32.97
C GLN A 55 -73.14 -2.05 -33.03
N SER A 56 -72.64 -3.03 -32.26
CA SER A 56 -71.23 -3.41 -32.02
C SER A 56 -70.46 -2.55 -31.01
N GLY A 57 -71.05 -2.37 -29.82
CA GLY A 57 -70.31 -1.92 -28.65
C GLY A 57 -69.43 -3.06 -28.13
N SER A 58 -68.19 -3.16 -28.61
CA SER A 58 -67.14 -3.89 -27.91
C SER A 58 -66.97 -3.26 -26.53
N ASP A 59 -66.86 -4.08 -25.49
CA ASP A 59 -66.73 -3.72 -24.05
C ASP A 59 -65.53 -2.80 -23.73
N LYS A 60 -64.76 -2.41 -24.76
CA LYS A 60 -63.55 -1.61 -24.71
C LYS A 60 -63.77 -0.13 -25.08
N GLY A 61 -64.98 0.25 -25.49
CA GLY A 61 -65.32 1.66 -25.81
C GLY A 61 -64.88 2.14 -27.21
N PHE A 62 -64.39 1.23 -28.06
CA PHE A 62 -64.07 1.49 -29.47
C PHE A 62 -64.48 0.28 -30.33
N PRO A 63 -64.90 0.47 -31.58
CA PRO A 63 -65.32 -0.62 -32.47
C PRO A 63 -64.14 -1.51 -32.90
N ASP A 64 -64.28 -2.84 -32.74
CA ASP A 64 -63.20 -3.82 -32.94
C ASP A 64 -62.72 -3.95 -34.41
N ASN A 65 -63.49 -3.51 -35.41
CA ASN A 65 -63.17 -3.67 -36.85
C ASN A 65 -63.07 -2.35 -37.63
N THR A 66 -62.88 -1.22 -36.95
CA THR A 66 -62.74 0.09 -37.60
C THR A 66 -61.29 0.53 -37.54
N PRO A 67 -60.65 0.90 -38.66
CA PRO A 67 -59.32 1.52 -38.62
C PRO A 67 -59.33 2.80 -37.77
N VAL A 68 -58.26 3.05 -37.01
CA VAL A 68 -58.16 4.20 -36.08
C VAL A 68 -58.47 5.55 -36.76
N LYS A 69 -58.12 5.69 -38.05
CA LYS A 69 -58.41 6.89 -38.86
C LYS A 69 -59.90 7.16 -39.10
N ASP A 70 -60.73 6.13 -39.01
CA ASP A 70 -62.18 6.19 -39.23
C ASP A 70 -62.95 6.13 -37.89
N MET A 71 -62.25 6.13 -36.75
CA MET A 71 -62.82 6.22 -35.41
C MET A 71 -63.07 7.68 -35.00
N THR A 72 -64.07 7.91 -34.16
CA THR A 72 -64.26 9.22 -33.50
C THR A 72 -63.11 9.51 -32.53
N VAL A 73 -62.86 10.79 -32.22
CA VAL A 73 -61.77 11.20 -31.31
C VAL A 73 -61.84 10.48 -29.95
N ASP A 74 -63.05 10.30 -29.42
CA ASP A 74 -63.27 9.60 -28.14
C ASP A 74 -62.95 8.10 -28.23
N GLN A 75 -63.30 7.46 -29.35
CA GLN A 75 -62.96 6.05 -29.60
C GLN A 75 -61.46 5.86 -29.83
N GLN A 76 -60.79 6.81 -30.49
CA GLN A 76 -59.34 6.81 -30.64
C GLN A 76 -58.65 6.92 -29.27
N ALA A 77 -59.13 7.81 -28.39
CA ALA A 77 -58.61 7.93 -27.04
C ALA A 77 -58.82 6.63 -26.23
N ALA A 78 -59.98 5.98 -26.35
CA ALA A 78 -60.24 4.68 -25.74
C ALA A 78 -59.31 3.59 -26.28
N TYR A 79 -59.07 3.55 -27.59
CA TYR A 79 -58.15 2.63 -28.24
C TYR A 79 -56.72 2.78 -27.71
N TYR A 80 -56.19 4.01 -27.68
CA TYR A 80 -54.85 4.27 -27.16
C TYR A 80 -54.73 3.93 -25.67
N ARG A 81 -55.73 4.26 -24.86
CA ARG A 81 -55.76 3.86 -23.43
C ARG A 81 -55.77 2.34 -23.27
N TYR A 82 -56.54 1.62 -24.08
CA TYR A 82 -56.59 0.17 -24.03
C TYR A 82 -55.28 -0.48 -24.46
N GLN A 83 -54.61 0.05 -25.50
CA GLN A 83 -53.30 -0.43 -25.93
C GLN A 83 -52.21 -0.16 -24.89
N ASN A 84 -52.24 1.02 -24.28
CA ASN A 84 -51.27 1.41 -23.25
C ASN A 84 -51.52 0.74 -21.89
N ARG A 85 -52.67 0.10 -21.64
CA ARG A 85 -52.91 -0.62 -20.37
C ARG A 85 -51.81 -1.61 -20.01
N GLN A 86 -51.26 -2.33 -20.99
CA GLN A 86 -50.18 -3.29 -20.70
C GLN A 86 -48.87 -2.60 -20.34
N THR A 87 -48.54 -1.48 -21.00
CA THR A 87 -47.34 -0.71 -20.66
C THR A 87 -47.52 -0.02 -19.32
N ASP A 88 -48.69 0.54 -19.05
CA ASP A 88 -49.01 1.21 -17.79
C ASP A 88 -49.01 0.21 -16.62
N ASN A 89 -49.57 -0.99 -16.81
CA ASN A 89 -49.50 -2.06 -15.82
C ASN A 89 -48.06 -2.53 -15.57
N LYS A 90 -47.23 -2.61 -16.61
CA LYS A 90 -45.80 -2.94 -16.48
C LYS A 90 -45.06 -1.82 -15.74
N LEU A 91 -45.25 -0.56 -16.11
CA LEU A 91 -44.64 0.59 -15.44
C LEU A 91 -45.09 0.69 -13.97
N ALA A 92 -46.37 0.42 -13.68
CA ALA A 92 -46.89 0.37 -12.32
C ALA A 92 -46.21 -0.75 -11.48
N ALA A 93 -45.92 -1.90 -12.09
CA ALA A 93 -45.16 -2.98 -11.44
C ALA A 93 -43.70 -2.58 -11.13
N PHE A 94 -43.12 -1.66 -11.90
CA PHE A 94 -41.82 -1.05 -11.62
C PHE A 94 -41.92 0.23 -10.76
N HIS A 95 -43.05 0.45 -10.08
CA HIS A 95 -43.31 1.64 -9.26
C HIS A 95 -43.12 2.97 -10.01
N GLY A 96 -43.31 2.98 -11.32
CA GLY A 96 -43.09 4.14 -12.17
C GLY A 96 -41.63 4.42 -12.54
N PHE A 97 -40.67 3.58 -12.11
CA PHE A 97 -39.30 3.66 -12.57
C PHE A 97 -39.19 3.13 -14.00
N THR A 98 -38.65 3.96 -14.87
CA THR A 98 -38.35 3.58 -16.24
C THR A 98 -36.98 2.88 -16.30
N PRO A 99 -36.71 2.07 -17.34
CA PRO A 99 -35.37 1.53 -17.58
C PRO A 99 -34.28 2.61 -17.64
N GLN A 100 -34.63 3.81 -18.10
CA GLN A 100 -33.73 4.98 -18.12
C GLN A 100 -33.39 5.45 -16.69
N ASP A 101 -34.35 5.46 -15.78
CA ASP A 101 -34.13 5.85 -14.37
C ASP A 101 -33.22 4.87 -13.65
N VAL A 102 -33.40 3.57 -13.92
CA VAL A 102 -32.53 2.52 -13.36
C VAL A 102 -31.09 2.72 -13.86
N ASN A 103 -30.88 2.94 -15.16
CA ASN A 103 -29.55 3.22 -15.70
C ASN A 103 -28.93 4.49 -15.09
N ALA A 104 -29.71 5.55 -14.91
CA ALA A 104 -29.23 6.78 -14.26
C ALA A 104 -28.82 6.53 -12.80
N MET A 105 -29.54 5.68 -12.06
CA MET A 105 -29.16 5.28 -10.72
C MET A 105 -27.85 4.48 -10.70
N TRP A 106 -27.65 3.55 -11.64
CA TRP A 106 -26.40 2.79 -11.76
C TRP A 106 -25.21 3.70 -12.02
N SER A 107 -25.31 4.63 -12.97
CA SER A 107 -24.23 5.59 -13.25
C SER A 107 -23.88 6.44 -12.03
N ARG A 108 -24.88 6.86 -11.26
CA ARG A 108 -24.67 7.64 -10.04
C ARG A 108 -24.01 6.83 -8.92
N LEU A 109 -24.35 5.54 -8.80
CA LEU A 109 -23.69 4.66 -7.83
C LEU A 109 -22.23 4.43 -8.21
N GLU A 110 -21.94 4.20 -9.48
CA GLU A 110 -20.57 4.04 -9.99
C GLU A 110 -19.71 5.29 -9.76
N GLU A 111 -20.27 6.49 -10.00
CA GLU A 111 -19.59 7.75 -9.72
C GLU A 111 -19.28 7.91 -8.22
N LEU A 112 -20.26 7.68 -7.35
CA LEU A 112 -20.08 7.77 -5.90
C LEU A 112 -19.09 6.73 -5.36
N GLU A 113 -19.11 5.52 -5.91
CA GLU A 113 -18.15 4.47 -5.58
C GLU A 113 -16.75 4.85 -6.06
N GLY A 114 -16.61 5.39 -7.27
CA GLY A 114 -15.34 5.89 -7.80
C GLY A 114 -14.76 7.04 -6.97
N GLU A 115 -15.57 8.03 -6.59
CA GLU A 115 -15.17 9.13 -5.70
C GLU A 115 -14.71 8.63 -4.34
N LYS A 116 -15.45 7.69 -3.73
CA LYS A 116 -15.06 7.10 -2.44
C LYS A 116 -13.78 6.27 -2.55
N LEU A 117 -13.68 5.44 -3.58
CA LEU A 117 -12.51 4.59 -3.80
C LEU A 117 -11.26 5.46 -4.01
N THR A 118 -11.37 6.55 -4.75
CA THR A 118 -10.26 7.49 -4.95
C THR A 118 -9.91 8.27 -3.69
N SER A 119 -10.91 8.67 -2.87
CA SER A 119 -10.64 9.29 -1.58
C SER A 119 -9.97 8.34 -0.59
N ASP A 120 -10.42 7.09 -0.54
CA ASP A 120 -9.89 6.06 0.35
C ASP A 120 -8.46 5.66 -0.08
N GLN A 121 -8.21 5.52 -1.38
CA GLN A 121 -6.86 5.28 -1.91
C GLN A 121 -5.90 6.41 -1.54
N LYS A 122 -6.34 7.66 -1.65
CA LYS A 122 -5.53 8.81 -1.25
C LYS A 122 -5.28 8.80 0.26
N ALA A 123 -6.30 8.52 1.07
CA ALA A 123 -6.16 8.43 2.52
C ALA A 123 -5.19 7.32 2.95
N VAL A 124 -5.23 6.15 2.31
CA VAL A 124 -4.28 5.06 2.54
C VAL A 124 -2.87 5.48 2.13
N LYS A 125 -2.69 6.11 0.96
CA LYS A 125 -1.39 6.60 0.52
C LYS A 125 -0.81 7.61 1.52
N ASP A 126 -1.58 8.63 1.89
CA ASP A 126 -1.17 9.67 2.83
C ASP A 126 -0.85 9.06 4.22
N ALA A 127 -1.64 8.08 4.68
CA ALA A 127 -1.38 7.38 5.92
C ALA A 127 -0.09 6.54 5.86
N THR A 128 0.17 5.84 4.75
CA THR A 128 1.41 5.07 4.57
C THR A 128 2.64 5.95 4.48
N GLU A 129 2.55 7.10 3.80
CA GLU A 129 3.64 8.07 3.71
C GLU A 129 3.95 8.67 5.08
N LYS A 130 2.90 9.04 5.83
CA LYS A 130 3.05 9.56 7.20
C LYS A 130 3.66 8.50 8.13
N ALA A 131 3.16 7.27 8.09
CA ALA A 131 3.71 6.17 8.90
C ALA A 131 5.17 5.87 8.53
N ALA A 132 5.53 5.92 7.24
CA ALA A 132 6.90 5.74 6.79
C ALA A 132 7.81 6.89 7.24
N ALA A 133 7.33 8.14 7.21
CA ALA A 133 8.07 9.28 7.71
C ALA A 133 8.29 9.21 9.23
N GLU A 134 7.26 8.86 10.00
CA GLU A 134 7.36 8.66 11.45
C GLU A 134 8.31 7.51 11.79
N ALA A 135 8.25 6.39 11.06
CA ALA A 135 9.16 5.26 11.26
C ALA A 135 10.62 5.63 10.97
N ARG A 136 10.88 6.40 9.90
CA ARG A 136 12.23 6.89 9.59
C ARG A 136 12.72 7.86 10.66
N ALA A 137 11.90 8.81 11.09
CA ALA A 137 12.26 9.76 12.13
C ALA A 137 12.53 9.06 13.48
N ALA A 138 11.74 8.04 13.84
CA ALA A 138 11.97 7.24 15.03
C ALA A 138 13.26 6.42 14.94
N ALA A 139 13.52 5.77 13.79
CA ALA A 139 14.76 5.05 13.57
C ALA A 139 15.98 5.97 13.62
N GLU A 140 15.89 7.15 13.00
CA GLU A 140 16.96 8.14 13.04
C GLU A 140 17.20 8.63 14.47
N ALA A 141 16.16 8.94 15.24
CA ALA A 141 16.30 9.32 16.65
C ALA A 141 16.96 8.21 17.50
N GLU A 142 16.68 6.93 17.23
CA GLU A 142 17.24 5.82 17.99
C GLU A 142 18.70 5.50 17.58
N TYR A 143 18.99 5.52 16.28
CA TYR A 143 20.27 5.04 15.75
C TYR A 143 21.29 6.15 15.53
N ARG A 144 20.88 7.41 15.30
CA ARG A 144 21.81 8.53 15.06
C ARG A 144 22.84 8.68 16.19
N PRO A 145 22.45 8.67 17.50
CA PRO A 145 23.44 8.78 18.58
C PRO A 145 24.44 7.62 18.60
N LYS A 146 23.97 6.39 18.30
CA LYS A 146 24.81 5.19 18.26
C LYS A 146 25.80 5.24 17.10
N LEU A 147 25.37 5.73 15.94
CA LEU A 147 26.21 5.91 14.76
C LEU A 147 27.26 7.00 14.97
N ASP A 148 26.86 8.13 15.57
CA ASP A 148 27.78 9.23 15.87
C ASP A 148 28.82 8.82 16.92
N GLN A 149 28.42 8.02 17.90
CA GLN A 149 29.35 7.48 18.89
C GLN A 149 30.31 6.44 18.26
N ALA A 150 29.82 5.62 17.33
CA ALA A 150 30.64 4.66 16.60
C ALA A 150 31.63 5.36 15.66
N SER A 151 31.22 6.43 14.97
CA SER A 151 32.10 7.23 14.10
C SER A 151 33.18 7.95 14.91
N LEU A 152 32.80 8.60 16.03
CA LEU A 152 33.73 9.21 16.97
C LEU A 152 34.76 8.19 17.47
N ARG A 153 34.31 6.99 17.88
CA ARG A 153 35.19 5.91 18.32
C ARG A 153 36.15 5.47 17.23
N GLY A 154 35.68 5.31 15.99
CA GLY A 154 36.49 4.90 14.85
C GLY A 154 37.61 5.90 14.54
N ILE A 155 37.31 7.20 14.56
CA ILE A 155 38.30 8.26 14.35
C ILE A 155 39.29 8.31 15.52
N ALA A 156 38.78 8.29 16.76
CA ALA A 156 39.61 8.37 17.96
C ALA A 156 40.51 7.14 18.15
N ALA A 157 40.13 5.97 17.66
CA ALA A 157 40.95 4.75 17.73
C ALA A 157 42.31 4.87 17.01
N GLY A 158 42.48 5.83 16.10
CA GLY A 158 43.78 6.14 15.48
C GLY A 158 44.78 6.79 16.45
N PHE A 159 44.31 7.36 17.57
CA PHE A 159 45.11 8.14 18.51
C PHE A 159 45.08 7.56 19.94
N LEU A 160 43.94 6.98 20.32
CA LEU A 160 43.68 6.41 21.64
C LEU A 160 43.41 4.92 21.52
N SER A 161 43.76 4.15 22.55
CA SER A 161 43.53 2.70 22.59
C SER A 161 43.06 2.24 23.96
N GLY A 162 42.40 1.08 24.00
CA GLY A 162 41.92 0.45 25.24
C GLY A 162 41.06 1.40 26.08
N ASP A 163 41.33 1.41 27.40
CA ASP A 163 40.55 2.17 28.38
C ASP A 163 40.53 3.69 28.12
N GLN A 164 41.56 4.25 27.48
CA GLN A 164 41.58 5.68 27.14
C GLN A 164 40.57 6.03 26.05
N LEU A 165 40.39 5.14 25.08
CA LEU A 165 39.38 5.30 24.02
C LEU A 165 37.97 5.17 24.60
N GLU A 166 37.74 4.16 25.46
CA GLU A 166 36.44 3.96 26.12
C GLU A 166 36.07 5.15 27.01
N ALA A 167 37.01 5.62 27.83
CA ALA A 167 36.80 6.78 28.69
C ALA A 167 36.48 8.03 27.87
N PHE A 168 37.24 8.28 26.79
CA PHE A 168 36.99 9.41 25.89
C PHE A 168 35.60 9.34 25.26
N VAL A 169 35.21 8.20 24.68
CA VAL A 169 33.92 8.02 24.02
C VAL A 169 32.74 8.05 25.01
N ALA A 170 32.97 7.69 26.29
CA ALA A 170 31.95 7.75 27.33
C ALA A 170 31.70 9.18 27.85
N THR A 171 32.73 10.03 27.89
CA THR A 171 32.60 11.41 28.42
C THR A 171 32.35 12.46 27.34
N THR A 172 32.64 12.14 26.08
CA THR A 172 32.64 13.11 24.99
C THR A 172 31.32 13.11 24.25
N ASN A 173 30.75 14.31 24.06
CA ASN A 173 29.55 14.49 23.24
C ASN A 173 29.92 14.52 21.74
N PRO A 174 29.46 13.56 20.90
CA PRO A 174 29.73 13.57 19.47
C PRO A 174 29.25 14.84 18.76
N ALA A 175 28.18 15.47 19.25
CA ALA A 175 27.59 16.64 18.63
C ALA A 175 28.50 17.89 18.65
N ALA A 176 29.48 17.94 19.56
CA ALA A 176 30.46 19.01 19.59
C ALA A 176 31.41 18.99 18.37
N PHE A 177 31.49 17.85 17.68
CA PHE A 177 32.36 17.62 16.54
C PHE A 177 31.62 17.62 15.21
N TYR A 178 30.34 18.02 15.15
CA TYR A 178 29.63 18.03 13.88
C TYR A 178 30.22 19.03 12.89
N GLY A 179 30.32 18.60 11.63
CA GLY A 179 30.65 19.42 10.47
C GLY A 179 29.41 20.11 9.90
N GLU A 180 29.58 20.77 8.75
CA GLU A 180 28.47 21.44 8.05
C GLU A 180 27.39 20.47 7.56
N SER A 181 27.74 19.19 7.35
CA SER A 181 26.79 18.14 6.97
C SER A 181 25.96 17.58 8.14
N GLY A 182 26.28 17.97 9.38
CA GLY A 182 25.67 17.40 10.58
C GLY A 182 26.19 16.01 10.97
N ASP A 183 27.25 15.52 10.32
CA ASP A 183 27.99 14.32 10.71
C ASP A 183 29.25 14.68 11.52
N VAL A 184 29.82 13.73 12.25
CA VAL A 184 31.07 13.91 13.00
C VAL A 184 32.22 14.24 12.03
N ASP A 185 32.78 15.43 12.20
CA ASP A 185 33.89 15.97 11.41
C ASP A 185 35.22 15.36 11.89
N THR A 186 35.89 14.68 10.98
CA THR A 186 37.14 13.99 11.26
C THR A 186 38.26 14.96 11.64
N ASP A 187 38.35 16.12 10.98
CA ASP A 187 39.42 17.08 11.20
C ASP A 187 39.26 17.78 12.56
N LYS A 188 38.01 18.04 12.99
CA LYS A 188 37.74 18.59 14.32
C LYS A 188 38.09 17.60 15.43
N VAL A 189 37.75 16.33 15.27
CA VAL A 189 38.11 15.28 16.25
C VAL A 189 39.63 15.13 16.32
N ILE A 190 40.31 15.05 15.17
CA ILE A 190 41.78 14.96 15.11
C ILE A 190 42.43 16.19 15.72
N GLY A 191 41.96 17.39 15.39
CA GLY A 191 42.47 18.64 15.95
C GLY A 191 42.33 18.70 17.47
N HIS A 192 41.20 18.26 18.01
CA HIS A 192 40.97 18.20 19.45
C HIS A 192 41.87 17.18 20.14
N LEU A 193 41.98 15.96 19.59
CA LEU A 193 42.85 14.92 20.12
C LEU A 193 44.34 15.33 20.02
N THR A 194 44.74 16.00 18.95
CA THR A 194 46.10 16.52 18.79
C THR A 194 46.38 17.65 19.79
N ALA A 195 45.41 18.51 20.09
CA ALA A 195 45.56 19.55 21.11
C ALA A 195 45.69 18.96 22.53
N LEU A 196 44.93 17.90 22.84
CA LEU A 196 44.95 17.25 24.16
C LEU A 196 46.16 16.32 24.37
N PHE A 197 46.51 15.53 23.35
CA PHE A 197 47.49 14.44 23.46
C PHE A 197 48.77 14.69 22.63
N GLY A 198 48.71 15.52 21.59
CA GLY A 198 49.86 15.85 20.73
C GLY A 198 50.94 16.67 21.44
N GLY A 199 50.62 17.36 22.54
CA GLY A 199 51.62 17.95 23.44
C GLY A 199 52.43 16.92 24.24
N GLN A 200 51.97 15.66 24.34
CA GLN A 200 52.61 14.62 25.14
C GLN A 200 53.53 13.68 24.34
N GLN A 201 53.52 13.75 23.01
CA GLN A 201 54.29 12.81 22.18
C GLN A 201 55.72 13.28 21.89
N GLN A 202 56.05 14.56 22.12
CA GLN A 202 57.43 15.05 21.99
C GLN A 202 58.35 14.76 23.18
N GLN A 203 57.83 14.18 24.27
CA GLN A 203 58.66 13.73 25.40
C GLN A 203 58.91 12.20 25.45
N ARG A 204 58.42 11.43 24.46
CA ARG A 204 58.69 9.97 24.35
C ARG A 204 59.36 9.54 23.05
N SER A 205 59.90 10.47 22.27
CA SER A 205 60.72 10.20 21.07
C SER A 205 62.13 9.71 21.44
N GLY A 206 62.22 8.65 22.24
CA GLY A 206 63.47 7.98 22.61
C GLY A 206 63.39 6.45 22.57
N VAL A 207 62.20 5.85 22.41
CA VAL A 207 62.06 4.38 22.39
C VAL A 207 61.22 3.97 21.18
N LYS A 208 61.89 3.49 20.14
CA LYS A 208 61.27 2.81 18.99
C LYS A 208 60.57 1.54 19.49
N GLN A 209 59.26 1.59 19.69
CA GLN A 209 58.46 0.39 19.90
C GLN A 209 58.22 -0.28 18.54
N GLN A 210 58.94 -1.38 18.30
CA GLN A 210 58.59 -2.32 17.23
C GLN A 210 57.33 -3.08 17.62
N ALA A 211 56.36 -3.17 16.70
CA ALA A 211 55.11 -3.88 16.91
C ALA A 211 55.36 -5.39 17.16
N PRO A 212 54.59 -6.05 18.07
CA PRO A 212 54.67 -7.49 18.25
C PRO A 212 54.16 -8.23 17.00
N VAL A 213 55.02 -9.08 16.43
CA VAL A 213 54.73 -9.88 15.23
C VAL A 213 53.91 -11.12 15.63
N TRP A 214 52.64 -11.17 15.24
CA TRP A 214 51.69 -12.26 15.52
C TRP A 214 51.68 -13.37 14.44
N GLY A 215 52.83 -13.73 13.87
CA GLY A 215 52.90 -14.73 12.80
C GLY A 215 54.19 -15.55 12.81
N GLN A 216 54.09 -16.83 12.46
CA GLN A 216 55.17 -17.84 12.39
C GLN A 216 56.20 -17.60 11.26
N HIS A 217 56.41 -16.33 10.92
CA HIS A 217 57.37 -15.89 9.91
C HIS A 217 57.96 -14.55 10.37
N SER A 218 58.59 -14.57 11.56
CA SER A 218 59.46 -13.49 12.01
C SER A 218 60.91 -13.80 11.60
N GLY A 219 61.37 -13.14 10.54
CA GLY A 219 62.78 -12.78 10.34
C GLY A 219 63.76 -13.89 9.97
N GLY A 220 64.04 -14.01 8.68
CA GLY A 220 65.36 -14.46 8.20
C GLY A 220 65.95 -13.36 7.33
N GLN A 221 66.93 -12.61 7.84
CA GLN A 221 67.89 -11.98 6.93
C GLN A 221 68.51 -13.11 6.08
N PRO A 222 68.68 -12.93 4.75
CA PRO A 222 69.35 -13.95 3.95
C PRO A 222 70.73 -14.20 4.57
N PRO A 223 71.18 -15.46 4.70
CA PRO A 223 72.50 -15.75 5.24
C PRO A 223 73.54 -15.03 4.40
N LEU A 224 74.39 -14.23 5.05
CA LEU A 224 75.53 -13.57 4.43
C LEU A 224 76.34 -14.62 3.66
N ARG A 225 76.71 -14.31 2.42
CA ARG A 225 77.42 -15.27 1.57
C ARG A 225 78.77 -15.59 2.24
N PRO A 226 79.23 -16.86 2.18
CA PRO A 226 80.54 -17.22 2.71
C PRO A 226 81.63 -16.28 2.18
N GLY A 227 82.30 -15.56 3.09
CA GLY A 227 83.35 -14.59 2.76
C GLY A 227 83.00 -13.09 2.97
N GLU A 228 81.71 -12.71 3.05
CA GLU A 228 81.32 -11.30 3.26
C GLU A 228 81.65 -10.79 4.67
N ALA A 229 81.46 -11.63 5.69
CA ALA A 229 81.87 -11.29 7.07
C ALA A 229 83.39 -11.15 7.21
N GLY A 230 84.15 -11.90 6.40
CA GLY A 230 85.61 -11.81 6.35
C GLY A 230 86.08 -10.52 5.69
N LYS A 231 85.46 -10.11 4.58
CA LYS A 231 85.75 -8.82 3.93
C LYS A 231 85.42 -7.64 4.84
N ALA A 232 84.24 -7.62 5.46
CA ALA A 232 83.86 -6.54 6.38
C ALA A 232 84.77 -6.44 7.62
N ALA A 233 85.34 -7.55 8.09
CA ALA A 233 86.32 -7.56 9.17
C ALA A 233 87.73 -7.17 8.69
N ALA A 234 88.11 -7.51 7.46
CA ALA A 234 89.38 -7.10 6.84
C ALA A 234 89.39 -5.60 6.51
N ASP A 235 88.29 -5.06 5.98
CA ASP A 235 88.14 -3.62 5.70
C ASP A 235 88.24 -2.78 6.97
N LYS A 236 87.75 -3.31 8.09
CA LYS A 236 87.89 -2.68 9.42
C LYS A 236 89.30 -2.77 9.99
N ARG A 237 90.10 -3.76 9.57
CA ARG A 237 91.46 -3.99 10.09
C ARG A 237 92.56 -3.39 9.23
N PHE A 238 92.36 -3.33 7.92
CA PHE A 238 93.37 -2.93 6.93
C PHE A 238 92.89 -1.77 6.06
N GLY A 239 92.11 -0.85 6.64
CA GLY A 239 91.49 0.29 5.96
C GLY A 239 92.35 0.84 4.82
N THR A 240 91.73 0.99 3.65
CA THR A 240 92.33 1.29 2.35
C THR A 240 93.47 2.32 2.43
N SER A 241 94.72 1.87 2.46
CA SER A 241 95.84 2.67 1.97
C SER A 241 95.90 2.49 0.46
N THR A 242 95.46 3.53 -0.25
CA THR A 242 95.70 3.88 -1.66
C THR A 242 95.66 2.77 -2.71
#